data_AF-A0A3S4ZQ39-F1
#
_entry.id   AF-A0A3S4ZQ39-F1
#
_cell.length_a   1.000
_cell.length_b   1.000
_cell.length_c   1.000
_cell.angle_alpha   90.00
_cell.angle_beta   90.00
_cell.angle_gamma   90.00
#
_symmetry.space_group_name_H-M   'P 1'
#
loop_
_entity.id
_entity.type
_entity.pdbx_description
1 polymer ?
#
loop_
_entity_poly.entity_id
_entity_poly.type
_entity_poly.pdbx_seq_one_letter_code
_entity_poly.pdbx_strand_id
1 'polypeptide(L)'
;MLRKIVRADLRDLADLDLEGAPYGYTPFCDSRREMDGFRFWLQGYWAGHLAGRAYHISALYVVDLVRFRQMAAGDRLRGQYHGLSQDPNSLANLDQDLPNNMMHQVPIKSLPQEWLWCETWCSDDSKSRAKTIDMCNNPLTKEPKLSAAMRIAEEWVPTDNEIKTFIQRVRTQRLHVNETIAKSSGNETKTDSYDQGKFYNDNVVFIAFCDLSELIYDASN
;
A
#
# COMPACT_ATOMS: atom_id res chain seq x y z
N MET A 1 2.08 -2.19 12.51
CA MET A 1 0.95 -1.34 12.98
C MET A 1 0.06 -1.08 11.78
N LEU A 2 -1.20 -1.49 11.82
CA LEU A 2 -2.14 -1.37 10.70
C LEU A 2 -2.29 0.11 10.31
N ARG A 3 -2.01 0.45 9.05
CA ARG A 3 -2.10 1.83 8.55
C ARG A 3 -3.33 2.08 7.70
N LYS A 4 -4.07 1.04 7.32
CA LYS A 4 -5.08 1.11 6.26
C LYS A 4 -6.27 0.25 6.52
N ILE A 5 -7.39 0.67 5.93
CA ILE A 5 -8.64 -0.08 5.90
C ILE A 5 -9.12 -0.12 4.45
N VAL A 6 -9.57 -1.30 4.02
CA VAL A 6 -10.04 -1.56 2.66
C VAL A 6 -11.53 -1.91 2.73
N ARG A 7 -12.34 -1.19 1.97
CA ARG A 7 -13.81 -1.30 1.92
C ARG A 7 -14.34 -1.83 0.58
N ALA A 8 -13.45 -2.01 -0.41
CA ALA A 8 -13.79 -2.47 -1.74
C ALA A 8 -13.17 -3.83 -2.05
N ASP A 9 -13.69 -4.49 -3.09
CA ASP A 9 -13.05 -5.67 -3.67
C ASP A 9 -11.74 -5.22 -4.36
N LEU A 10 -10.61 -5.78 -3.92
CA LEU A 10 -9.31 -5.49 -4.51
C LEU A 10 -9.18 -6.03 -5.94
N ARG A 11 -10.09 -6.92 -6.35
CA ARG A 11 -10.19 -7.37 -7.73
C ARG A 11 -10.48 -6.21 -8.69
N ASP A 12 -11.31 -5.25 -8.29
CA ASP A 12 -11.58 -4.04 -9.09
C ASP A 12 -10.29 -3.26 -9.38
N LEU A 13 -9.34 -3.24 -8.44
CA LEU A 13 -8.05 -2.56 -8.63
C LEU A 13 -7.13 -3.40 -9.51
N ALA A 14 -7.16 -4.72 -9.34
CA ALA A 14 -6.35 -5.64 -10.13
C ALA A 14 -6.75 -5.66 -11.61
N ASP A 15 -8.04 -5.53 -11.91
CA ASP A 15 -8.57 -5.53 -13.28
C ASP A 15 -8.58 -4.12 -13.92
N LEU A 16 -8.11 -3.09 -13.22
CA LEU A 16 -8.10 -1.71 -13.72
C LEU A 16 -7.12 -1.56 -14.89
N ASP A 17 -7.59 -1.01 -16.01
CA ASP A 17 -6.75 -0.76 -17.19
C ASP A 17 -5.70 0.33 -16.89
N LEU A 18 -4.44 -0.06 -16.91
CA LEU A 18 -3.30 0.84 -16.70
C LEU A 18 -2.90 1.63 -17.95
N GLU A 19 -3.62 1.47 -19.06
CA GLU A 19 -3.41 2.21 -20.32
C GLU A 19 -1.96 2.08 -20.83
N GLY A 20 -1.38 0.88 -20.64
CA GLY A 20 0.00 0.56 -21.02
C GLY A 20 1.08 1.09 -20.07
N ALA A 21 0.71 1.74 -18.95
CA ALA A 21 1.64 2.06 -17.86
C ALA A 21 2.00 0.79 -17.07
N PRO A 22 3.26 0.65 -16.62
CA PRO A 22 3.70 -0.51 -15.84
C PRO A 22 3.18 -0.51 -14.40
N TYR A 23 2.71 0.63 -13.89
CA TYR A 23 2.10 0.74 -12.57
C TYR A 23 1.11 1.91 -12.48
N GLY A 24 0.19 1.81 -11.53
CA GLY A 24 -0.77 2.85 -11.20
C GLY A 24 -0.67 3.27 -9.74
N TYR A 25 -0.78 4.57 -9.48
CA TYR A 25 -0.75 5.16 -8.14
C TYR A 25 -1.91 6.12 -7.95
N THR A 26 -2.32 6.33 -6.70
CA THR A 26 -3.36 7.32 -6.39
C THR A 26 -2.74 8.70 -6.21
N PRO A 27 -3.25 9.76 -6.87
CA PRO A 27 -2.78 11.12 -6.64
C PRO A 27 -3.14 11.63 -5.23
N PHE A 28 -2.42 12.65 -4.76
CA PHE A 28 -2.83 13.39 -3.56
C PHE A 28 -4.21 14.04 -3.73
N CYS A 29 -5.08 13.89 -2.72
CA CYS A 29 -6.34 14.63 -2.65
C CYS A 29 -6.09 16.15 -2.64
N ASP A 30 -6.82 16.89 -3.45
CA ASP A 30 -6.80 18.35 -3.54
C ASP A 30 -8.00 19.04 -2.87
N SER A 31 -8.90 18.26 -2.28
CA SER A 31 -10.19 18.75 -1.77
C SER A 31 -10.11 19.54 -0.45
N ARG A 32 -9.15 19.26 0.45
CA ARG A 32 -9.01 20.01 1.71
C ARG A 32 -8.08 21.21 1.50
N ARG A 33 -8.66 22.42 1.47
CA ARG A 33 -7.98 23.66 1.11
C ARG A 33 -7.17 24.26 2.25
N GLU A 34 -7.53 23.97 3.50
CA GLU A 34 -6.80 24.38 4.69
C GLU A 34 -5.37 23.82 4.72
N MET A 35 -5.12 22.77 3.94
CA MET A 35 -3.82 22.10 3.83
C MET A 35 -2.96 22.60 2.66
N ASP A 36 -3.42 23.58 1.88
CA ASP A 36 -2.73 24.04 0.68
C ASP A 36 -1.29 24.52 0.99
N GLY A 37 -1.05 25.09 2.17
CA GLY A 37 0.29 25.49 2.63
C GLY A 37 1.27 24.34 2.86
N PHE A 38 0.80 23.09 2.98
CA PHE A 38 1.64 21.90 3.14
C PHE A 38 1.87 21.14 1.83
N ARG A 39 1.27 21.58 0.72
CA ARG A 39 1.40 20.93 -0.61
C ARG A 39 2.72 21.32 -1.28
N PHE A 40 3.82 20.77 -0.75
CA PHE A 40 5.16 21.09 -1.24
C PHE A 40 5.35 20.78 -2.75
N TRP A 41 4.59 19.84 -3.31
CA TRP A 41 4.66 19.48 -4.73
C TRP A 41 4.08 20.54 -5.68
N LEU A 42 3.36 21.54 -5.16
CA LEU A 42 2.84 22.66 -5.96
C LEU A 42 3.85 23.81 -6.10
N GLN A 43 5.04 23.71 -5.50
CA GLN A 43 6.07 24.74 -5.54
C GLN A 43 7.46 24.16 -5.83
N GLY A 44 8.39 25.06 -6.19
CA GLY A 44 9.80 24.73 -6.36
C GLY A 44 10.07 23.67 -7.42
N TYR A 45 10.98 22.74 -7.10
CA TYR A 45 11.43 21.68 -8.00
C TYR A 45 10.26 20.82 -8.51
N TRP A 46 9.39 20.35 -7.62
CA TRP A 46 8.31 19.43 -7.99
C TRP A 46 7.30 20.07 -8.94
N ALA A 47 6.92 21.34 -8.75
CA ALA A 47 6.00 22.01 -9.66
C ALA A 47 6.55 22.08 -11.10
N GLY A 48 7.84 22.42 -11.23
CA GLY A 48 8.52 22.45 -12.53
C GLY A 48 8.67 21.07 -13.15
N HIS A 49 9.09 20.09 -12.34
CA HIS A 49 9.32 18.72 -12.79
C HIS A 49 8.03 18.01 -13.22
N LEU A 50 6.93 18.18 -12.47
CA LEU A 50 5.65 17.54 -12.76
C LEU A 50 4.96 18.11 -14.01
N ALA A 51 5.26 19.36 -14.38
CA ALA A 51 4.72 20.01 -15.59
C ALA A 51 3.19 19.89 -15.71
N GLY A 52 2.47 20.09 -14.60
CA GLY A 52 1.00 19.98 -14.53
C GLY A 52 0.47 18.57 -14.30
N ARG A 53 1.33 17.55 -14.19
CA ARG A 53 0.95 16.19 -13.77
C ARG A 53 0.71 16.13 -12.27
N ALA A 54 -0.08 15.15 -11.83
CA ALA A 54 -0.31 14.92 -10.42
C ALA A 54 0.95 14.40 -9.71
N TYR A 55 1.06 14.71 -8.42
CA TYR A 55 2.00 14.08 -7.51
C TYR A 55 1.30 12.91 -6.81
N HIS A 56 1.87 11.71 -6.92
CA HIS A 56 1.25 10.45 -6.50
C HIS A 56 1.74 9.98 -5.13
N ILE A 57 0.87 9.26 -4.39
CA ILE A 57 1.16 8.73 -3.05
C ILE A 57 1.51 7.24 -3.13
N SER A 58 2.60 6.81 -2.48
CA SER A 58 3.05 5.40 -2.39
C SER A 58 2.20 4.52 -1.48
N ALA A 59 1.12 5.05 -0.92
CA ALA A 59 0.31 4.36 0.06
C ALA A 59 -0.55 3.25 -0.59
N LEU A 60 -0.96 3.42 -1.84
CA LEU A 60 -1.66 2.39 -2.60
C LEU A 60 -1.20 2.46 -4.05
N TYR A 61 -0.69 1.34 -4.55
CA TYR A 61 -0.30 1.20 -5.94
C TYR A 61 -0.55 -0.20 -6.46
N VAL A 62 -0.66 -0.27 -7.78
CA VAL A 62 -0.86 -1.49 -8.56
C VAL A 62 0.27 -1.61 -9.58
N VAL A 63 0.79 -2.82 -9.77
CA VAL A 63 1.88 -3.08 -10.72
C VAL A 63 1.46 -4.18 -11.68
N ASP A 64 1.50 -3.89 -12.97
CA ASP A 64 1.47 -4.90 -14.03
C ASP A 64 2.91 -5.42 -14.19
N LEU A 65 3.20 -6.58 -13.58
CA LEU A 65 4.54 -7.14 -13.60
C LEU A 65 5.01 -7.53 -15.00
N VAL A 66 4.11 -7.93 -15.88
CA VAL A 66 4.45 -8.28 -17.27
C VAL A 66 4.92 -7.03 -17.99
N ARG A 67 4.13 -5.94 -17.92
CA ARG A 67 4.49 -4.66 -18.53
C ARG A 67 5.73 -4.03 -17.89
N PHE A 68 5.85 -4.10 -16.57
CA PHE A 68 6.99 -3.60 -15.81
C PHE A 68 8.30 -4.25 -16.27
N ARG A 69 8.31 -5.58 -16.45
CA ARG A 69 9.45 -6.34 -16.98
C ARG A 69 9.74 -6.01 -18.44
N GLN A 70 8.72 -5.97 -19.31
CA GLN A 70 8.87 -5.61 -20.73
C GLN A 70 9.51 -4.24 -20.94
N MET A 71 9.23 -3.28 -20.04
CA MET A 71 9.78 -1.93 -20.10
C MET A 71 11.17 -1.78 -19.46
N ALA A 72 11.70 -2.85 -18.86
CA ALA A 72 12.86 -2.80 -17.97
C ALA A 72 12.72 -1.67 -16.91
N ALA A 73 11.51 -1.46 -16.40
CA ALA A 73 11.20 -0.36 -15.49
C ALA A 73 12.02 -0.46 -14.19
N GLY A 74 12.23 -1.67 -13.68
CA GLY A 74 13.05 -1.92 -12.50
C GLY A 74 14.51 -1.46 -12.66
N ASP A 75 15.13 -1.75 -13.81
CA ASP A 75 16.51 -1.30 -14.09
C ASP A 75 16.62 0.22 -14.18
N ARG A 76 15.63 0.88 -14.80
CA ARG A 76 15.57 2.34 -14.89
C ARG A 76 15.43 2.97 -13.50
N LEU A 77 14.52 2.44 -12.67
CA LEU A 77 14.30 2.91 -11.31
C LEU A 77 15.57 2.73 -10.46
N ARG A 78 16.23 1.57 -10.52
CA ARG A 78 17.50 1.32 -9.81
C ARG A 78 18.63 2.22 -10.28
N GLY A 79 18.77 2.43 -11.58
CA GLY A 79 19.77 3.33 -12.15
C GLY A 79 19.57 4.77 -11.66
N GLN A 80 18.33 5.26 -11.69
CA GLN A 80 18.00 6.59 -11.18
C GLN A 80 18.26 6.70 -9.67
N TYR A 81 17.82 5.70 -8.89
CA TYR A 81 18.09 5.64 -7.46
C TYR A 81 19.58 5.72 -7.15
N HIS A 82 20.41 4.95 -7.87
CA HIS A 82 21.86 4.97 -7.66
C HIS A 82 22.46 6.37 -7.88
N GLY A 83 22.00 7.10 -8.90
CA GLY A 83 22.43 8.48 -9.15
C GLY A 83 21.98 9.46 -8.05
N LEU A 84 20.71 9.39 -7.64
CA LEU A 84 20.14 10.31 -6.65
C LEU A 84 20.59 10.02 -5.21
N SER A 85 20.87 8.76 -4.88
CA SER A 85 21.25 8.32 -3.52
C SER A 85 22.60 8.86 -3.03
N GLN A 86 23.39 9.47 -3.93
CA GLN A 86 24.67 10.10 -3.58
C GLN A 86 24.49 11.37 -2.74
N ASP A 87 23.37 12.07 -2.91
CA ASP A 87 22.99 13.22 -2.09
C ASP A 87 21.92 12.79 -1.05
N PRO A 88 22.23 12.85 0.26
CA PRO A 88 21.29 12.50 1.32
C PRO A 88 19.98 13.30 1.30
N ASN A 89 19.93 14.46 0.61
CA ASN A 89 18.76 15.33 0.58
C ASN A 89 17.86 15.13 -0.64
N SER A 90 18.23 14.25 -1.59
CA SER A 90 17.54 14.13 -2.88
C SER A 90 16.26 13.28 -2.86
N LEU A 91 16.13 12.32 -1.93
CA LEU A 91 14.99 11.40 -1.86
C LEU A 91 14.46 11.33 -0.41
N ALA A 92 13.61 12.29 -0.04
CA ALA A 92 13.06 12.38 1.31
C ALA A 92 12.18 11.17 1.65
N ASN A 93 11.39 10.69 0.67
CA ASN A 93 10.61 9.46 0.76
C ASN A 93 10.82 8.63 -0.50
N LEU A 94 11.81 7.73 -0.50
CA LEU A 94 12.23 6.94 -1.66
C LEU A 94 11.07 6.30 -2.44
N ASP A 95 10.16 5.66 -1.72
CA ASP A 95 9.02 4.92 -2.26
C ASP A 95 8.01 5.81 -3.00
N GLN A 96 7.96 7.10 -2.68
CA GLN A 96 7.08 8.08 -3.31
C GLN A 96 7.83 8.97 -4.31
N ASP A 97 9.00 9.48 -3.94
CA ASP A 97 9.76 10.44 -4.75
C ASP A 97 10.32 9.79 -6.01
N LEU A 98 10.79 8.53 -5.95
CA LEU A 98 11.41 7.88 -7.10
C LEU A 98 10.41 7.64 -8.25
N PRO A 99 9.21 7.08 -8.05
CA PRO A 99 8.20 7.00 -9.11
C PRO A 99 7.82 8.37 -9.66
N ASN A 100 7.53 9.36 -8.79
CA ASN A 100 7.17 10.72 -9.22
C ASN A 100 8.29 11.39 -10.03
N ASN A 101 9.55 11.18 -9.64
CA ASN A 101 10.71 11.68 -10.38
C ASN A 101 10.82 11.01 -11.76
N MET A 102 10.56 9.70 -11.82
CA MET A 102 10.70 8.89 -13.03
C MET A 102 9.48 8.91 -13.96
N MET A 103 8.42 9.66 -13.63
CA MET A 103 7.14 9.62 -14.37
C MET A 103 7.23 9.90 -15.88
N HIS A 104 8.27 10.63 -16.31
CA HIS A 104 8.51 10.95 -17.73
C HIS A 104 9.19 9.79 -18.50
N GLN A 105 9.91 8.92 -17.78
CA GLN A 105 10.62 7.77 -18.37
C GLN A 105 9.88 6.44 -18.13
N VAL A 106 9.15 6.35 -17.02
CA VAL A 106 8.34 5.21 -16.60
C VAL A 106 6.95 5.76 -16.27
N PRO A 107 5.97 5.60 -17.18
CA PRO A 107 4.64 6.20 -17.02
C PRO A 107 3.93 5.73 -15.75
N ILE A 108 3.12 6.62 -15.16
CA ILE A 108 2.26 6.33 -14.02
C ILE A 108 0.80 6.46 -14.48
N LYS A 109 -0.01 5.42 -14.26
CA LYS A 109 -1.47 5.56 -14.34
C LYS A 109 -1.97 6.22 -13.06
N SER A 110 -2.64 7.37 -13.18
CA SER A 110 -3.38 7.96 -12.05
C SER A 110 -4.63 7.12 -11.78
N LEU A 111 -4.70 6.52 -10.59
CA LEU A 111 -5.87 5.80 -10.12
C LEU A 111 -7.00 6.77 -9.74
N PRO A 112 -8.28 6.35 -9.85
CA PRO A 112 -9.42 7.13 -9.37
C PRO A 112 -9.26 7.55 -7.90
N GLN A 113 -9.67 8.77 -7.57
CA GLN A 113 -9.45 9.35 -6.24
C GLN A 113 -10.13 8.54 -5.11
N GLU A 114 -11.25 7.86 -5.39
CA GLU A 114 -11.90 7.01 -4.41
C GLU A 114 -11.04 5.85 -3.90
N TRP A 115 -9.98 5.47 -4.62
CA TRP A 115 -9.08 4.39 -4.19
C TRP A 115 -8.27 4.74 -2.94
N LEU A 116 -8.06 6.02 -2.63
CA LEU A 116 -7.30 6.42 -1.45
C LEU A 116 -7.90 7.67 -0.82
N TRP A 117 -8.36 7.51 0.41
CA TRP A 117 -8.81 8.61 1.26
C TRP A 117 -7.91 8.74 2.49
N CYS A 118 -7.56 9.96 2.86
CA CYS A 118 -7.03 10.26 4.19
C CYS A 118 -7.62 11.58 4.69
N GLU A 119 -7.98 11.59 5.98
CA GLU A 119 -8.59 12.74 6.65
C GLU A 119 -7.80 14.03 6.46
N THR A 120 -6.47 13.97 6.50
CA THR A 120 -5.63 15.15 6.37
C THR A 120 -5.80 15.84 5.01
N TRP A 121 -5.98 15.12 3.90
CA TRP A 121 -5.94 15.73 2.56
C TRP A 121 -7.29 15.73 1.84
N CYS A 122 -8.15 14.77 2.18
CA CYS A 122 -9.43 14.56 1.53
C CYS A 122 -10.56 15.19 2.35
N SER A 123 -11.62 15.66 1.68
CA SER A 123 -12.81 16.20 2.33
C SER A 123 -13.60 15.10 3.04
N ASP A 124 -14.33 15.46 4.08
CA ASP A 124 -15.14 14.51 4.85
C ASP A 124 -16.24 13.89 3.98
N ASP A 125 -16.87 14.68 3.09
CA ASP A 125 -17.89 14.21 2.15
C ASP A 125 -17.39 13.07 1.25
N SER A 126 -16.12 13.13 0.82
CA SER A 126 -15.52 12.12 -0.06
C SER A 126 -15.28 10.77 0.63
N LYS A 127 -15.27 10.73 1.97
CA LYS A 127 -15.05 9.51 2.77
C LYS A 127 -16.10 8.43 2.51
N SER A 128 -17.34 8.84 2.23
CA SER A 128 -18.45 7.93 1.93
C SER A 128 -18.22 7.06 0.70
N ARG A 129 -17.42 7.56 -0.26
CA ARG A 129 -17.06 6.87 -1.51
C ARG A 129 -15.71 6.16 -1.44
N ALA A 130 -14.98 6.29 -0.33
CA ALA A 130 -13.62 5.78 -0.21
C ALA A 130 -13.59 4.25 -0.24
N LYS A 131 -12.86 3.69 -1.22
CA LYS A 131 -12.54 2.26 -1.34
C LYS A 131 -11.44 1.84 -0.40
N THR A 132 -10.46 2.71 -0.12
CA THR A 132 -9.49 2.51 0.96
C THR A 132 -9.28 3.78 1.76
N ILE A 133 -8.94 3.60 3.03
CA ILE A 133 -8.67 4.68 3.97
C ILE A 133 -7.26 4.49 4.54
N ASP A 134 -6.41 5.51 4.40
CA ASP A 134 -5.07 5.56 4.97
C ASP A 134 -5.03 6.42 6.23
N MET A 135 -4.41 5.88 7.29
CA MET A 135 -4.09 6.61 8.51
C MET A 135 -2.80 7.42 8.28
N CYS A 136 -2.91 8.44 7.43
CA CYS A 136 -1.80 9.32 7.08
C CYS A 136 -1.46 10.25 8.25
N ASN A 137 -0.24 10.78 8.22
CA ASN A 137 0.21 11.70 9.27
C ASN A 137 -0.40 13.09 9.03
N ASN A 138 -0.81 13.76 10.10
CA ASN A 138 -1.27 15.13 10.06
C ASN A 138 -0.10 16.06 10.39
N PRO A 139 0.23 17.09 9.57
CA PRO A 139 1.30 18.02 9.90
C PRO A 139 0.91 19.03 11.00
N LEU A 140 -0.39 19.21 11.27
CA LEU A 140 -0.91 20.12 12.29
C LEU A 140 -1.05 19.46 13.67
N THR A 141 -1.16 18.13 13.73
CA THR A 141 -1.40 17.39 14.98
C THR A 141 -0.52 16.16 15.07
N LYS A 142 -0.25 15.66 16.29
CA LYS A 142 0.53 14.43 16.52
C LYS A 142 -0.33 13.30 17.07
N GLU A 143 -1.54 13.15 16.54
CA GLU A 143 -2.44 12.07 16.95
C GLU A 143 -1.81 10.69 16.66
N PRO A 144 -1.76 9.76 17.64
CA PRO A 144 -1.30 8.40 17.40
C PRO A 144 -2.19 7.66 16.39
N LYS A 145 -1.60 6.87 15.49
CA LYS A 145 -2.34 6.14 14.44
C LYS A 145 -3.46 5.23 14.96
N LEU A 146 -3.30 4.65 16.14
CA LEU A 146 -4.33 3.82 16.76
C LEU A 146 -5.57 4.64 17.17
N SER A 147 -5.34 5.84 17.73
CA SER A 147 -6.42 6.79 18.08
C SER A 147 -7.17 7.23 16.83
N ALA A 148 -6.41 7.63 15.80
CA ALA A 148 -6.97 8.01 14.51
C ALA A 148 -7.80 6.87 13.90
N ALA A 149 -7.32 5.63 13.93
CA ALA A 149 -8.05 4.48 13.39
C ALA A 149 -9.40 4.24 14.08
N MET A 150 -9.44 4.28 15.42
CA MET A 150 -10.68 4.12 16.19
C MET A 150 -11.70 5.24 15.93
N ARG A 151 -11.22 6.47 15.67
CA ARG A 151 -12.07 7.65 15.45
C ARG A 151 -12.54 7.75 13.99
N ILE A 152 -11.66 7.46 13.04
CA ILE A 152 -11.91 7.63 11.61
C ILE A 152 -12.70 6.47 11.05
N ALA A 153 -12.46 5.24 11.49
CA ALA A 153 -13.10 4.07 10.92
C ALA A 153 -13.92 3.32 11.96
N GLU A 154 -15.24 3.44 11.80
CA GLU A 154 -16.24 2.81 12.67
C GLU A 154 -16.10 1.28 12.69
N GLU A 155 -15.63 0.69 11.58
CA GLU A 155 -15.37 -0.73 11.43
C GLU A 155 -14.11 -1.22 12.17
N TRP A 156 -13.24 -0.32 12.63
CA TRP A 156 -11.96 -0.71 13.23
C TRP A 156 -12.15 -1.50 14.53
N VAL A 157 -12.94 -0.96 15.47
CA VAL A 157 -13.14 -1.58 16.80
C VAL A 157 -13.83 -2.95 16.70
N PRO A 158 -14.92 -3.13 15.92
CA PRO A 158 -15.52 -4.44 15.70
C PRO A 158 -14.53 -5.45 15.11
N THR A 159 -13.76 -5.06 14.09
CA THR A 159 -12.80 -5.94 13.41
C THR A 159 -11.67 -6.36 14.36
N ASP A 160 -11.13 -5.42 15.13
CA ASP A 160 -10.09 -5.70 16.12
C ASP A 160 -10.60 -6.66 17.23
N ASN A 161 -11.86 -6.50 17.66
CA ASN A 161 -12.50 -7.40 18.61
C ASN A 161 -12.72 -8.81 18.04
N GLU A 162 -13.09 -8.93 16.76
CA GLU A 162 -13.21 -10.22 16.08
C GLU A 162 -11.86 -10.94 16.01
N ILE A 163 -10.81 -10.24 15.60
CA ILE A 163 -9.45 -10.77 15.54
C ILE A 163 -8.97 -11.21 16.93
N LYS A 164 -9.18 -10.39 17.96
CA LYS A 164 -8.86 -10.75 19.35
C LYS A 164 -9.57 -12.03 19.79
N THR A 165 -10.87 -12.12 19.52
CA THR A 165 -11.69 -13.31 19.83
C THR A 165 -11.17 -14.55 19.09
N PHE A 166 -10.83 -14.41 17.80
CA PHE A 166 -10.24 -15.49 17.01
C PHE A 166 -8.88 -15.95 17.57
N ILE A 167 -7.98 -15.01 17.89
CA ILE A 167 -6.68 -15.31 18.50
C ILE A 167 -6.85 -16.08 19.82
N GLN A 168 -7.80 -15.68 20.67
CA GLN A 168 -8.07 -16.41 21.91
C GLN A 168 -8.58 -17.82 21.65
N ARG A 169 -9.49 -18.02 20.68
CA ARG A 169 -9.96 -19.36 20.30
C ARG A 169 -8.81 -20.26 19.83
N VAL A 170 -7.94 -19.76 18.95
CA VAL A 170 -6.77 -20.51 18.45
C VAL A 170 -5.79 -20.84 19.58
N ARG A 171 -5.54 -19.90 20.50
CA ARG A 171 -4.68 -20.15 21.67
C ARG A 171 -5.26 -21.24 22.57
N THR A 172 -6.55 -21.18 22.90
CA THR A 172 -7.22 -22.19 23.72
C THR A 172 -7.19 -23.56 23.05
N GLN A 173 -7.45 -23.64 21.74
CA GLN A 173 -7.36 -24.91 20.99
C GLN A 173 -5.96 -25.51 21.02
N ARG A 174 -4.91 -24.69 20.83
CA ARG A 174 -3.51 -25.16 20.92
C ARG A 174 -3.17 -25.69 22.31
N LEU A 175 -3.65 -25.05 23.37
CA LEU A 175 -3.46 -25.52 24.74
C LEU A 175 -4.14 -26.88 24.97
N HIS A 176 -5.37 -27.06 24.48
CA HIS A 176 -6.06 -28.34 24.56
C HIS A 176 -5.32 -29.44 23.79
N VAL A 177 -4.86 -29.18 22.56
CA VAL A 177 -4.06 -30.13 21.78
C VAL A 177 -2.77 -30.49 22.51
N ASN A 178 -2.04 -29.52 23.07
CA ASN A 178 -0.81 -29.77 23.82
C ASN A 178 -1.07 -30.59 25.11
N GLU A 179 -2.16 -30.34 25.82
CA GLU A 179 -2.58 -31.17 26.96
C GLU A 179 -2.96 -32.58 26.53
N THR A 180 -3.61 -32.73 25.38
CA THR A 180 -4.01 -34.04 24.84
C THR A 180 -2.80 -34.85 24.40
N ILE A 181 -1.81 -34.20 23.74
CA ILE A 181 -0.53 -34.79 23.34
C ILE A 181 0.31 -35.17 24.57
N ALA A 182 0.37 -34.29 25.58
CA ALA A 182 1.06 -34.59 26.84
C ALA A 182 0.43 -35.80 27.56
N LYS A 183 -0.90 -35.94 27.50
CA LYS A 183 -1.65 -37.09 28.02
C LYS A 183 -1.55 -38.34 27.14
N SER A 184 -1.25 -38.19 25.84
CA SER A 184 -1.11 -39.29 24.87
C SER A 184 0.35 -39.63 24.54
N SER A 185 1.27 -39.39 25.47
CA SER A 185 2.69 -39.78 25.34
C SER A 185 2.82 -41.30 25.15
N GLY A 186 2.71 -41.75 23.90
CA GLY A 186 2.67 -43.15 23.50
C GLY A 186 1.96 -43.40 22.17
N ASN A 187 2.24 -42.60 21.12
CA ASN A 187 2.43 -43.10 19.74
C ASN A 187 2.60 -41.92 18.77
N GLU A 188 3.60 -42.06 17.90
CA GLU A 188 3.87 -41.18 16.77
C GLU A 188 2.65 -41.07 15.85
N THR A 189 2.38 -39.89 15.31
CA THR A 189 1.65 -39.83 14.04
C THR A 189 2.09 -38.68 13.16
N LYS A 190 2.11 -39.04 11.88
CA LYS A 190 2.59 -38.38 10.67
C LYS A 190 2.03 -36.98 10.49
N THR A 191 2.90 -36.12 9.95
CA THR A 191 2.60 -34.81 9.40
C THR A 191 1.78 -34.93 8.12
N ASP A 192 0.55 -34.40 8.13
CA ASP A 192 -0.21 -34.17 6.90
C ASP A 192 0.39 -32.98 6.14
N SER A 193 0.79 -33.24 4.89
CA SER A 193 1.28 -32.22 3.97
C SER A 193 0.11 -31.37 3.48
N TYR A 194 0.14 -30.08 3.79
CA TYR A 194 -0.77 -29.11 3.19
C TYR A 194 -0.47 -28.99 1.68
N ASP A 195 -1.50 -29.24 0.88
CA ASP A 195 -1.50 -29.04 -0.56
C ASP A 195 -1.42 -27.54 -0.87
N GLN A 196 -0.30 -27.10 -1.47
CA GLN A 196 -0.15 -25.75 -1.98
C GLN A 196 -0.94 -25.62 -3.28
N GLY A 197 -2.22 -25.26 -3.15
CA GLY A 197 -3.04 -24.82 -4.26
C GLY A 197 -2.40 -23.63 -4.98
N LYS A 198 -1.69 -23.93 -6.07
CA LYS A 198 -1.10 -22.95 -6.99
C LYS A 198 -2.22 -22.32 -7.82
N PHE A 199 -2.75 -21.20 -7.35
CA PHE A 199 -3.50 -20.27 -8.20
C PHE A 199 -2.50 -19.45 -9.03
N TYR A 200 -2.05 -19.98 -10.17
CA TYR A 200 -1.41 -19.17 -11.20
C TYR A 200 -2.51 -18.53 -12.04
N ASN A 201 -2.61 -17.21 -11.96
CA ASN A 201 -3.27 -16.41 -12.97
C ASN A 201 -2.14 -15.65 -13.68
N ASP A 202 -1.99 -15.86 -14.99
CA ASP A 202 -0.84 -15.41 -15.78
C ASP A 202 -0.71 -13.87 -15.93
N ASN A 203 -1.64 -13.12 -15.35
CA ASN A 203 -1.55 -11.69 -15.13
C ASN A 203 -1.31 -11.42 -13.65
N VAL A 204 -0.04 -11.49 -13.20
CA VAL A 204 0.30 -11.20 -11.81
C VAL A 204 0.27 -9.69 -11.60
N VAL A 205 -0.87 -9.21 -11.09
CA VAL A 205 -1.04 -7.84 -10.65
C VAL A 205 -0.72 -7.77 -9.16
N PHE A 206 0.33 -7.01 -8.80
CA PHE A 206 0.72 -6.82 -7.42
C PHE A 206 0.06 -5.56 -6.86
N ILE A 207 -0.73 -5.71 -5.80
CA ILE A 207 -1.30 -4.59 -5.04
C ILE A 207 -0.51 -4.45 -3.75
N ALA A 208 0.07 -3.28 -3.56
CA ALA A 208 0.92 -3.00 -2.43
C ALA A 208 0.36 -1.87 -1.56
N PHE A 209 0.56 -2.02 -0.26
CA PHE A 209 0.05 -1.11 0.77
C PHE A 209 1.17 -0.42 1.57
N CYS A 210 2.45 -0.72 1.30
CA CYS A 210 3.62 -0.04 1.85
C CYS A 210 4.91 -0.49 1.13
N ASP A 211 5.90 0.40 1.08
CA ASP A 211 7.31 0.24 0.68
C ASP A 211 7.58 -0.35 -0.72
N LEU A 212 8.20 0.46 -1.59
CA LEU A 212 8.60 0.06 -2.95
C LEU A 212 9.88 -0.80 -2.94
N SER A 213 10.59 -0.87 -1.81
CA SER A 213 11.86 -1.58 -1.70
C SER A 213 11.76 -3.07 -2.04
N GLU A 214 10.65 -3.73 -1.67
CA GLU A 214 10.39 -5.14 -1.98
C GLU A 214 10.18 -5.36 -3.49
N LEU A 215 9.48 -4.44 -4.18
CA LEU A 215 9.22 -4.54 -5.61
C LEU A 215 10.50 -4.40 -6.45
N ILE A 216 11.41 -3.51 -6.03
CA ILE A 216 12.71 -3.30 -6.70
C ILE A 216 13.59 -4.55 -6.58
N TYR A 217 13.44 -5.33 -5.51
CA TYR A 217 14.22 -6.54 -5.28
C TYR A 217 13.65 -7.74 -6.06
N ASP A 218 12.34 -7.97 -5.97
CA ASP A 218 11.68 -9.18 -6.51
C ASP A 218 11.45 -9.17 -8.02
N ALA A 219 11.40 -8.01 -8.68
CA ALA A 219 11.21 -7.93 -10.14
C ALA A 219 12.44 -8.37 -10.96
N SER A 220 13.50 -8.85 -10.30
CA SER A 220 14.80 -9.20 -10.90
C SER A 220 14.96 -10.69 -11.20
N ASN A 221 13.97 -11.53 -10.87
CA ASN A 221 13.94 -12.98 -11.14
C ASN A 221 12.68 -13.42 -11.90
#